data_AF-W4GA84-F1
#
_entry.id   AF-W4GA84-F1
#
_cell.length_a   1.000
_cell.length_b   1.000
_cell.length_c   1.000
_cell.angle_alpha   90.00
_cell.angle_beta   90.00
_cell.angle_gamma   90.00
#
_symmetry.space_group_name_H-M   'P 1'
#
loop_
_entity.id
_entity.type
_entity.pdbx_description
1 polymer ?
#
loop_
_entity_poly.entity_id
_entity_poly.type
_entity_poly.pdbx_seq_one_letter_code
_entity_poly.pdbx_strand_id
1 'polypeptide(L)'
;MDVIRHLHQRSTLDKLTRGAIASTTSEFKVHRSTISRIWKTFHQNALLPSLKAGRVGRPTVYTPEVVASTVRELPLSLRGTMRDMSKATGIPLPSLHRALKAGTIQRRSTRIKPLLTDENRAERLAFCHSHVRPSGPHGSRSAASGAGKAGLSETVVLDDMWDVVHLDENWFNADKNIRKIYLTAARPRYDEARGMCFDGKLGIWLFLEFAPAARNSRNRPAGTLVPSLVNVDADVYRNYVMTRVIPGIKAKFPSASKRVVLQHDNRSLNQ
;
A
#
# COMPACT_ATOMS: atom_id res chain seq x y z
N MET A 1 -15.08 35.67 -27.35
CA MET A 1 -16.31 35.03 -27.87
C MET A 1 -17.25 36.04 -28.52
N ASP A 2 -17.18 37.33 -28.16
CA ASP A 2 -18.16 38.34 -28.59
C ASP A 2 -18.06 38.70 -30.07
N VAL A 3 -16.86 38.71 -30.65
CA VAL A 3 -16.65 38.87 -32.11
C VAL A 3 -17.34 37.77 -32.91
N ILE A 4 -17.31 36.52 -32.42
CA ILE A 4 -17.96 35.39 -33.09
C ILE A 4 -19.48 35.53 -33.03
N ARG A 5 -20.02 35.85 -31.84
CA ARG A 5 -21.47 36.07 -31.65
C ARG A 5 -21.99 37.19 -32.56
N HIS A 6 -21.25 38.28 -32.65
CA HIS A 6 -21.58 39.44 -33.46
C HIS A 6 -21.54 39.16 -34.97
N LEU A 7 -20.57 38.36 -35.43
CA LEU A 7 -20.50 37.90 -36.82
C LEU A 7 -21.62 36.88 -37.14
N HIS A 8 -21.97 36.02 -36.19
CA HIS A 8 -23.03 35.02 -36.35
C HIS A 8 -24.41 35.68 -36.54
N GLN A 9 -24.71 36.74 -35.79
CA GLN A 9 -25.92 37.55 -35.97
C GLN A 9 -26.03 38.21 -37.35
N ARG A 10 -24.90 38.37 -38.06
CA ARG A 10 -24.82 38.94 -39.42
C ARG A 10 -24.53 37.89 -40.49
N SER A 11 -24.74 36.61 -40.17
CA SER A 11 -24.61 35.48 -41.09
C SER A 11 -25.97 34.93 -41.46
N THR A 12 -26.17 34.58 -42.73
CA THR A 12 -27.37 33.90 -43.24
C THR A 12 -26.91 32.66 -44.00
N LEU A 13 -27.50 31.51 -43.69
CA LEU A 13 -27.13 30.20 -44.29
C LEU A 13 -25.60 29.95 -44.22
N ASP A 14 -25.01 30.20 -43.07
CA ASP A 14 -23.58 29.99 -42.78
C ASP A 14 -22.62 30.87 -43.62
N LYS A 15 -23.14 31.92 -44.27
CA LYS A 15 -22.38 32.91 -45.03
C LYS A 15 -22.50 34.30 -44.42
N LEU A 16 -21.37 34.99 -44.31
CA LEU A 16 -21.34 36.39 -43.84
C LEU A 16 -21.94 37.32 -44.89
N THR A 17 -22.81 38.22 -44.44
CA THR A 17 -23.33 39.31 -45.27
C THR A 17 -22.20 40.26 -45.71
N ARG A 18 -22.34 40.85 -46.90
CA ARG A 18 -21.34 41.78 -47.44
C ARG A 18 -21.17 42.97 -46.49
N GLY A 19 -19.93 43.24 -46.08
CA GLY A 19 -19.61 44.32 -45.15
C GLY A 19 -19.66 43.95 -43.67
N ALA A 20 -20.10 42.74 -43.30
CA ALA A 20 -20.15 42.31 -41.90
C ALA A 20 -18.79 42.43 -41.18
N ILE A 21 -17.71 41.98 -41.83
CA ILE A 21 -16.34 42.09 -41.28
C ILE A 21 -15.92 43.55 -41.10
N ALA A 22 -16.30 44.46 -42.00
CA ALA A 22 -15.98 45.87 -41.90
C ALA A 22 -16.75 46.54 -40.75
N SER A 23 -18.03 46.22 -40.59
CA SER A 23 -18.85 46.68 -39.45
C SER A 23 -18.25 46.20 -38.11
N THR A 24 -17.86 44.94 -38.02
CA THR A 24 -17.24 44.38 -36.81
C THR A 24 -15.86 44.98 -36.54
N THR A 25 -15.11 45.35 -37.59
CA THR A 25 -13.83 46.06 -37.47
C THR A 25 -14.02 47.42 -36.79
N SER A 26 -15.02 48.19 -37.23
CA SER A 26 -15.32 49.50 -36.66
C SER A 26 -15.83 49.43 -35.21
N GLU A 27 -16.64 48.43 -34.88
CA GLU A 27 -17.24 48.28 -33.55
C GLU A 27 -16.24 47.77 -32.51
N PHE A 28 -15.51 46.70 -32.82
CA PHE A 28 -14.57 46.08 -31.89
C PHE A 28 -13.16 46.68 -31.94
N LYS A 29 -12.89 47.59 -32.88
CA LYS A 29 -11.57 48.20 -33.11
C LYS A 29 -10.45 47.17 -33.30
N VAL A 30 -10.78 46.02 -33.91
CA VAL A 30 -9.83 44.93 -34.21
C VAL A 30 -9.59 44.88 -35.71
N HIS A 31 -8.33 44.70 -36.13
CA HIS A 31 -7.99 44.65 -37.55
C HIS A 31 -8.77 43.57 -38.32
N ARG A 32 -9.22 43.90 -39.54
CA ARG A 32 -10.04 43.03 -40.41
C ARG A 32 -9.47 41.62 -40.61
N SER A 33 -8.13 41.47 -40.65
CA SER A 33 -7.47 40.17 -40.83
C SER A 33 -7.64 39.27 -39.61
N THR A 34 -7.65 39.85 -38.41
CA THR A 34 -7.85 39.13 -37.15
C THR A 34 -9.30 38.65 -37.05
N ILE A 35 -10.27 39.51 -37.40
CA ILE A 35 -11.70 39.15 -37.44
C ILE A 35 -11.95 38.02 -38.47
N SER A 36 -11.37 38.13 -39.67
CA SER A 36 -11.45 37.07 -40.68
C SER A 36 -10.82 35.76 -40.21
N ARG A 37 -9.66 35.82 -39.53
CA ARG A 37 -9.01 34.64 -38.96
C ARG A 37 -9.89 33.98 -37.89
N ILE A 38 -10.43 34.75 -36.96
CA ILE A 38 -11.33 34.27 -35.91
C ILE A 38 -12.53 33.55 -36.51
N TRP A 39 -13.17 34.11 -37.54
CA TRP A 39 -14.32 33.49 -38.21
C TRP A 39 -13.96 32.18 -38.94
N LYS A 40 -12.82 32.15 -39.64
CA LYS A 40 -12.32 30.93 -40.30
C LYS A 40 -12.03 29.82 -39.29
N THR A 41 -11.37 30.15 -38.18
CA THR A 41 -11.05 29.20 -37.11
C THR A 41 -12.33 28.69 -36.42
N PHE A 42 -13.34 29.55 -36.25
CA PHE A 42 -14.65 29.17 -35.75
C PHE A 42 -15.37 28.16 -36.65
N HIS A 43 -15.46 28.39 -37.97
CA HIS A 43 -16.04 27.40 -38.89
C HIS A 43 -15.30 26.06 -38.93
N GLN A 44 -14.00 26.06 -38.65
CA GLN A 44 -13.19 24.84 -38.58
C GLN A 44 -13.35 24.09 -37.24
N ASN A 45 -14.22 24.55 -36.33
CA ASN A 45 -14.36 24.03 -34.96
C ASN A 45 -13.03 23.94 -34.19
N ALA A 46 -12.04 24.75 -34.56
CA ALA A 46 -10.76 24.79 -33.90
C ALA A 46 -10.83 25.78 -32.72
N LEU A 47 -10.29 25.38 -31.57
CA LEU A 47 -9.97 26.35 -30.50
C LEU A 47 -9.03 27.40 -31.10
N LEU A 48 -9.27 28.69 -30.83
CA LEU A 48 -8.39 29.76 -31.31
C LEU A 48 -6.94 29.39 -30.96
N PRO A 49 -6.07 29.13 -31.95
CA PRO A 49 -4.72 28.70 -31.66
C PRO A 49 -4.01 29.81 -30.91
N SER A 50 -3.27 29.44 -29.87
CA SER A 50 -2.38 30.36 -29.14
C SER A 50 -1.54 31.14 -30.16
N LEU A 51 -1.61 32.48 -30.10
CA LEU A 51 -0.76 33.35 -30.91
C LEU A 51 0.71 33.31 -30.48
N LYS A 52 1.03 32.68 -29.34
CA LYS A 52 2.42 32.37 -28.99
C LYS A 52 2.93 31.37 -30.02
N ALA A 53 3.96 31.75 -30.77
CA ALA A 53 4.69 30.81 -31.60
C ALA A 53 5.03 29.56 -30.76
N GLY A 54 4.69 28.36 -31.27
CA GLY A 54 5.20 27.14 -30.67
C GLY A 54 6.73 27.11 -30.76
N ARG A 55 7.40 26.49 -29.78
CA ARG A 55 8.87 26.50 -29.63
C ARG A 55 9.49 27.87 -29.38
N VAL A 56 8.81 28.74 -28.62
CA VAL A 56 9.46 29.94 -28.05
C VAL A 56 10.04 29.63 -26.67
N GLY A 57 11.32 29.94 -26.49
CA GLY A 57 12.06 29.77 -25.24
C GLY A 57 13.33 28.94 -25.36
N ARG A 58 14.10 28.88 -24.28
CA ARG A 58 15.34 28.09 -24.21
C ARG A 58 15.02 26.59 -24.30
N PRO A 59 15.75 25.80 -25.11
CA PRO A 59 15.64 24.35 -25.11
C PRO A 59 15.86 23.77 -23.71
N THR A 60 15.06 22.76 -23.35
CA THR A 60 15.20 22.12 -22.05
C THR A 60 16.46 21.26 -22.06
N VAL A 61 17.46 21.64 -21.27
CA VAL A 61 18.76 20.93 -21.18
C VAL A 61 18.59 19.56 -20.54
N TYR A 62 17.77 19.46 -19.50
CA TYR A 62 17.51 18.20 -18.79
C TYR A 62 16.17 17.62 -19.25
N THR A 63 16.19 16.87 -20.35
CA THR A 63 15.00 16.16 -20.83
C THR A 63 14.64 15.02 -19.87
N PRO A 64 13.36 14.59 -19.84
CA PRO A 64 12.94 13.49 -18.98
C PRO A 64 13.75 12.21 -19.17
N GLU A 65 14.11 11.92 -20.43
CA GLU A 65 14.90 10.75 -20.81
C GLU A 65 16.31 10.80 -20.22
N VAL A 66 17.00 11.95 -20.36
CA VAL A 66 18.35 12.15 -19.82
C VAL A 66 18.35 12.07 -18.30
N VAL A 67 17.35 12.65 -17.63
CA VAL A 67 17.24 12.56 -16.17
C VAL A 67 16.98 11.12 -15.73
N ALA A 68 16.12 10.39 -16.44
CA ALA A 68 15.79 9.01 -16.10
C ALA A 68 16.97 8.05 -16.31
N SER A 69 17.73 8.19 -17.40
CA SER A 69 18.91 7.35 -17.66
C SER A 69 20.02 7.62 -16.64
N THR A 70 20.38 8.88 -16.44
CA THR A 70 21.45 9.27 -15.49
C THR A 70 21.14 8.83 -14.05
N VAL A 71 19.89 9.03 -13.57
CA VAL A 71 19.50 8.57 -12.23
C VAL A 71 19.47 7.04 -12.15
N ARG A 72 19.18 6.33 -13.24
CA ARG A 72 19.17 4.86 -13.30
C ARG A 72 20.57 4.25 -13.27
N GLU A 73 21.61 4.97 -13.69
CA GLU A 73 22.99 4.48 -13.67
C GLU A 73 23.66 4.63 -12.30
N LEU A 74 23.19 5.56 -11.46
CA LEU A 74 23.75 5.79 -10.11
C LEU A 74 23.68 4.53 -9.23
N PRO A 75 24.69 4.20 -8.42
CA PRO A 75 24.54 3.23 -7.34
C PRO A 75 23.38 3.58 -6.39
N LEU A 76 22.67 2.56 -5.86
CA LEU A 76 21.51 2.78 -4.98
C LEU A 76 21.84 3.64 -3.75
N SER A 77 23.07 3.55 -3.23
CA SER A 77 23.57 4.37 -2.11
C SER A 77 23.53 5.87 -2.39
N LEU A 78 23.69 6.29 -3.65
CA LEU A 78 23.70 7.70 -4.06
C LEU A 78 22.32 8.20 -4.54
N ARG A 79 21.29 7.33 -4.53
CA ARG A 79 19.90 7.68 -4.86
C ARG A 79 19.04 8.04 -3.64
N GLY A 80 19.64 8.09 -2.44
CA GLY A 80 18.93 8.32 -1.19
C GLY A 80 18.31 9.72 -1.10
N THR A 81 19.14 10.77 -1.20
CA THR A 81 18.67 12.16 -1.15
C THR A 81 18.79 12.84 -2.50
N MET A 82 17.95 13.86 -2.75
CA MET A 82 18.09 14.68 -3.96
C MET A 82 19.43 15.43 -4.01
N ARG A 83 20.04 15.72 -2.86
CA ARG A 83 21.37 16.36 -2.79
C ARG A 83 22.46 15.40 -3.27
N ASP A 84 22.41 14.14 -2.84
CA ASP A 84 23.37 13.12 -3.29
C ASP A 84 23.22 12.86 -4.78
N MET A 85 21.99 12.70 -5.27
CA MET A 85 21.73 12.56 -6.71
C MET A 85 22.23 13.77 -7.49
N SER A 86 22.02 14.99 -6.99
CA SER A 86 22.49 16.22 -7.66
C SER A 86 24.02 16.29 -7.72
N LYS A 87 24.70 15.97 -6.62
CA LYS A 87 26.16 15.92 -6.56
C LYS A 87 26.74 14.84 -7.48
N ALA A 88 26.09 13.68 -7.56
CA ALA A 88 26.57 12.55 -8.36
C ALA A 88 26.30 12.69 -9.85
N THR A 89 25.15 13.28 -10.25
CA THR A 89 24.76 13.43 -11.68
C THR A 89 25.16 14.77 -12.28
N GLY A 90 25.54 15.75 -11.45
CA GLY A 90 25.71 17.14 -11.89
C GLY A 90 24.40 17.85 -12.24
N ILE A 91 23.24 17.18 -12.14
CA ILE A 91 21.94 17.79 -12.41
C ILE A 91 21.58 18.70 -11.23
N PRO A 92 21.20 19.97 -11.47
CA PRO A 92 20.81 20.88 -10.40
C PRO A 92 19.61 20.34 -9.60
N LEU A 93 19.66 20.51 -8.27
CA LEU A 93 18.58 20.13 -7.34
C LEU A 93 17.17 20.57 -7.82
N PRO A 94 16.96 21.80 -8.33
CA PRO A 94 15.65 22.24 -8.80
C PRO A 94 15.14 21.44 -10.01
N SER A 95 16.03 20.99 -10.88
CA SER A 95 15.68 20.18 -12.05
C SER A 95 15.26 18.76 -11.64
N LEU A 96 15.95 18.15 -10.67
CA LEU A 96 15.53 16.89 -10.07
C LEU A 96 14.18 17.01 -9.35
N HIS A 97 13.94 18.10 -8.63
CA HIS A 97 12.64 18.39 -8.02
C HIS A 97 11.51 18.49 -9.05
N ARG A 98 11.74 19.17 -10.17
CA ARG A 98 10.77 19.24 -11.28
C ARG A 98 10.52 17.89 -11.90
N ALA A 99 11.57 17.10 -12.14
CA ALA A 99 11.45 15.73 -12.64
C ALA A 99 10.64 14.83 -11.70
N LEU A 100 10.80 14.99 -10.38
CA LEU A 100 10.00 14.27 -9.39
C LEU A 100 8.53 14.69 -9.45
N LYS A 101 8.24 16.00 -9.49
CA LYS A 101 6.87 16.52 -9.56
C LYS A 101 6.17 16.12 -10.87
N ALA A 102 6.92 16.06 -11.97
CA ALA A 102 6.43 15.61 -13.28
C ALA A 102 6.27 14.09 -13.39
N GLY A 103 6.78 13.31 -12.41
CA GLY A 103 6.67 11.85 -12.40
C GLY A 103 7.76 11.11 -13.20
N THR A 104 8.74 11.81 -13.76
CA THR A 104 9.91 11.23 -14.45
C THR A 104 10.76 10.36 -13.51
N ILE A 105 10.90 10.80 -12.25
CA ILE A 105 11.49 10.01 -11.17
C ILE A 105 10.46 9.82 -10.07
N GLN A 106 10.44 8.66 -9.41
CA GLN A 106 9.48 8.35 -8.36
C GLN A 106 10.19 7.98 -7.06
N ARG A 107 9.65 8.43 -5.93
CA ARG A 107 10.10 7.98 -4.61
C ARG A 107 9.51 6.62 -4.30
N ARG A 108 10.36 5.65 -4.00
CA ARG A 108 9.98 4.34 -3.47
C ARG A 108 10.66 4.17 -2.13
N SER A 109 9.88 3.97 -1.08
CA SER A 109 10.38 3.48 0.20
C SER A 109 10.23 1.97 0.21
N THR A 110 11.33 1.24 0.40
CA THR A 110 11.27 -0.15 0.84
C THR A 110 11.44 -0.15 2.34
N ARG A 111 10.62 -0.94 3.05
CA ARG A 111 10.97 -1.27 4.44
C ARG A 111 12.19 -2.17 4.37
N ILE A 112 13.22 -1.85 5.16
CA ILE A 112 14.37 -2.74 5.35
C ILE A 112 13.79 -4.05 5.85
N LYS A 113 13.81 -5.08 5.00
CA LYS A 113 13.55 -6.45 5.44
C LYS A 113 14.87 -6.95 6.04
N PRO A 114 14.84 -7.68 7.16
CA PRO A 114 16.04 -8.37 7.61
C PRO A 114 16.59 -9.19 6.44
N LEU A 115 17.91 -9.14 6.25
CA LEU A 115 18.57 -9.92 5.21
C LEU A 115 18.36 -11.40 5.54
N LEU A 116 17.55 -12.08 4.74
CA LEU A 116 17.41 -13.53 4.83
C LEU A 116 18.69 -14.14 4.26
N THR A 117 19.41 -14.88 5.10
CA THR A 117 20.45 -15.80 4.68
C THR A 117 19.86 -16.89 3.79
N ASP A 118 20.68 -17.55 2.99
CA ASP A 118 20.18 -18.58 2.07
C ASP A 118 19.63 -19.80 2.83
N GLU A 119 20.15 -20.10 4.01
CA GLU A 119 19.61 -21.12 4.92
C GLU A 119 18.19 -20.75 5.37
N ASN A 120 17.98 -19.52 5.87
CA ASN A 120 16.65 -19.04 6.27
C ASN A 120 15.65 -19.06 5.10
N ARG A 121 16.11 -18.83 3.86
CA ARG A 121 15.24 -18.91 2.67
C ARG A 121 14.84 -20.36 2.40
N ALA A 122 15.78 -21.29 2.47
CA ALA A 122 15.53 -22.71 2.26
C ALA A 122 14.56 -23.27 3.32
N GLU A 123 14.77 -22.95 4.60
CA GLU A 123 13.87 -23.34 5.69
C GLU A 123 12.46 -22.80 5.50
N ARG A 124 12.33 -21.52 5.11
CA ARG A 124 11.02 -20.92 4.82
C ARG A 124 10.33 -21.58 3.63
N LEU A 125 11.07 -21.94 2.59
CA LEU A 125 10.52 -22.62 1.42
C LEU A 125 10.06 -24.04 1.78
N ALA A 126 10.86 -24.78 2.56
CA ALA A 126 10.49 -26.09 3.06
C ALA A 126 9.24 -26.04 3.95
N PHE A 127 9.16 -25.05 4.85
CA PHE A 127 7.97 -24.80 5.66
C PHE A 127 6.75 -24.48 4.79
N CYS A 128 6.87 -23.61 3.79
CA CYS A 128 5.75 -23.32 2.89
C CYS A 128 5.32 -24.58 2.11
N HIS A 129 6.27 -25.38 1.63
CA HIS A 129 5.99 -26.60 0.89
C HIS A 129 5.29 -27.67 1.77
N SER A 130 5.56 -27.71 3.08
CA SER A 130 4.86 -28.66 3.97
C SER A 130 3.38 -28.33 4.19
N HIS A 131 2.96 -27.08 3.95
CA HIS A 131 1.58 -26.61 4.10
C HIS A 131 0.81 -26.61 2.79
N VAL A 132 1.28 -27.41 1.83
CA VAL A 132 0.78 -27.45 0.48
C VAL A 132 0.40 -28.89 0.17
N ARG A 133 -0.87 -29.13 -0.18
CA ARG A 133 -1.42 -30.45 -0.47
C ARG A 133 -1.80 -30.58 -1.95
N PRO A 134 -1.56 -31.74 -2.58
CA PRO A 134 -2.06 -32.00 -3.92
C PRO A 134 -3.59 -32.14 -3.88
N SER A 135 -4.30 -31.49 -4.81
CA SER A 135 -5.77 -31.56 -4.91
C SER A 135 -6.19 -32.90 -5.52
N GLY A 136 -6.30 -33.93 -4.68
CA GLY A 136 -6.90 -35.22 -5.03
C GLY A 136 -8.27 -35.42 -4.35
N PRO A 137 -9.19 -36.24 -4.90
CA PRO A 137 -10.54 -36.41 -4.37
C PRO A 137 -10.59 -37.02 -2.96
N HIS A 138 -9.50 -37.55 -2.43
CA HIS A 138 -9.43 -38.13 -1.10
C HIS A 138 -8.10 -37.71 -0.48
N GLY A 139 -8.15 -36.87 0.55
CA GLY A 139 -6.99 -36.35 1.31
C GLY A 139 -6.24 -37.40 2.12
N SER A 140 -5.99 -38.57 1.54
CA SER A 140 -5.08 -39.58 2.08
C SER A 140 -3.68 -39.32 1.54
N ARG A 141 -2.70 -39.22 2.44
CA ARG A 141 -1.28 -39.29 2.10
C ARG A 141 -0.96 -40.71 1.60
N SER A 142 -1.38 -41.09 0.40
CA SER A 142 -0.85 -42.27 -0.25
C SER A 142 0.49 -41.90 -0.89
N ALA A 143 1.54 -42.56 -0.43
CA ALA A 143 2.84 -42.52 -1.06
C ALA A 143 2.69 -43.03 -2.50
N ALA A 144 2.73 -42.12 -3.48
CA ALA A 144 2.77 -42.48 -4.88
C ALA A 144 4.21 -42.82 -5.27
N SER A 145 4.56 -44.10 -5.11
CA SER A 145 5.63 -44.72 -5.88
C SER A 145 5.25 -44.73 -7.36
N GLY A 146 6.10 -44.18 -8.23
CA GLY A 146 6.22 -44.62 -9.62
C GLY A 146 5.67 -43.69 -10.71
N ALA A 147 6.61 -43.26 -11.56
CA ALA A 147 6.49 -43.10 -13.01
C ALA A 147 5.49 -42.08 -13.57
N GLY A 148 5.99 -40.86 -13.76
CA GLY A 148 5.94 -40.09 -15.01
C GLY A 148 4.61 -39.98 -15.77
N LYS A 149 4.01 -38.79 -15.74
CA LYS A 149 3.42 -38.15 -16.93
C LYS A 149 3.40 -36.63 -16.73
N ALA A 150 4.22 -35.96 -17.53
CA ALA A 150 4.25 -34.51 -17.65
C ALA A 150 2.95 -34.01 -18.28
N GLY A 151 2.32 -33.01 -17.64
CA GLY A 151 1.29 -32.20 -18.27
C GLY A 151 -0.13 -32.47 -17.80
N LEU A 152 -0.43 -32.16 -16.54
CA LEU A 152 -1.73 -31.67 -16.06
C LEU A 152 -1.42 -30.79 -14.85
N SER A 153 -1.96 -29.57 -14.82
CA SER A 153 -1.80 -28.64 -13.70
C SER A 153 -2.38 -29.28 -12.46
N GLU A 154 -1.52 -29.90 -11.66
CA GLU A 154 -1.86 -30.37 -10.33
C GLU A 154 -2.36 -29.15 -9.57
N THR A 155 -3.67 -29.07 -9.37
CA THR A 155 -4.23 -27.99 -8.56
C THR A 155 -3.67 -28.22 -7.16
N VAL A 156 -2.91 -27.26 -6.68
CA VAL A 156 -2.28 -27.34 -5.38
C VAL A 156 -3.16 -26.57 -4.41
N VAL A 157 -3.61 -27.22 -3.34
CA VAL A 157 -4.49 -26.62 -2.33
C VAL A 157 -3.68 -26.37 -1.07
N LEU A 158 -3.80 -25.17 -0.51
CA LEU A 158 -3.17 -24.85 0.77
C LEU A 158 -3.79 -25.68 1.88
N ASP A 159 -2.95 -26.11 2.83
CA ASP A 159 -3.41 -26.69 4.08
C ASP A 159 -4.39 -25.71 4.73
N ASP A 160 -5.49 -26.29 5.18
CA ASP A 160 -6.66 -25.60 5.64
C ASP A 160 -6.46 -25.12 7.09
N MET A 161 -5.48 -25.70 7.81
CA MET A 161 -4.95 -25.24 9.11
C MET A 161 -6.05 -24.98 10.15
N TRP A 162 -7.16 -25.72 10.09
CA TRP A 162 -8.31 -25.50 10.97
C TRP A 162 -8.03 -25.91 12.42
N ASP A 163 -7.01 -26.73 12.65
CA ASP A 163 -6.53 -27.15 13.97
C ASP A 163 -5.36 -26.30 14.50
N VAL A 164 -4.93 -25.24 13.79
CA VAL A 164 -3.77 -24.43 14.18
C VAL A 164 -4.19 -23.13 14.87
N VAL A 165 -3.59 -22.85 16.03
CA VAL A 165 -3.69 -21.58 16.76
C VAL A 165 -2.33 -20.89 16.74
N HIS A 166 -2.29 -19.71 16.12
CA HIS A 166 -1.09 -18.87 16.09
C HIS A 166 -1.00 -18.01 17.35
N LEU A 167 0.15 -18.07 18.01
CA LEU A 167 0.51 -17.27 19.17
C LEU A 167 1.61 -16.29 18.77
N ASP A 168 1.48 -15.04 19.20
CA ASP A 168 2.46 -14.00 18.90
C ASP A 168 2.50 -12.97 20.02
N GLU A 169 3.67 -12.39 20.25
CA GLU A 169 3.92 -11.33 21.22
C GLU A 169 4.03 -10.00 20.49
N ASN A 170 3.19 -9.03 20.89
CA ASN A 170 3.23 -7.70 20.30
C ASN A 170 3.36 -6.63 21.37
N TRP A 171 4.23 -5.66 21.10
CA TRP A 171 4.35 -4.46 21.94
C TRP A 171 3.18 -3.52 21.66
N PHE A 172 2.35 -3.29 22.67
CA PHE A 172 1.28 -2.30 22.62
C PHE A 172 1.69 -1.03 23.34
N ASN A 173 1.29 0.12 22.78
CA ASN A 173 1.42 1.39 23.48
C ASN A 173 0.21 1.55 24.40
N ALA A 174 0.44 1.86 25.68
CA ALA A 174 -0.63 2.08 26.65
C ALA A 174 -1.54 3.25 26.28
N ASP A 175 -1.02 4.25 25.54
CA ASP A 175 -1.82 5.38 25.03
C ASP A 175 -1.33 5.86 23.65
N LYS A 176 -2.27 6.25 22.80
CA LYS A 176 -2.08 7.02 21.56
C LYS A 176 -3.31 7.91 21.35
N ASN A 177 -3.08 9.22 21.23
CA ASN A 177 -4.10 10.26 21.03
C ASN A 177 -4.89 10.12 19.70
N ILE A 178 -4.46 9.26 18.76
CA ILE A 178 -5.19 8.95 17.52
C ILE A 178 -5.16 7.43 17.28
N ARG A 179 -6.34 6.81 17.23
CA ARG A 179 -6.51 5.38 16.95
C ARG A 179 -6.81 5.16 15.47
N LYS A 180 -5.90 4.51 14.75
CA LYS A 180 -6.20 3.85 13.47
C LYS A 180 -6.16 2.36 13.70
N ILE A 181 -7.33 1.72 13.66
CA ILE A 181 -7.46 0.26 13.82
C ILE A 181 -7.66 -0.30 12.42
N TYR A 182 -6.69 -1.09 11.94
CA TYR A 182 -6.91 -1.94 10.78
C TYR A 182 -7.63 -3.20 11.26
N LEU A 183 -8.93 -3.31 10.96
CA LEU A 183 -9.64 -4.56 11.10
C LEU A 183 -9.20 -5.47 9.95
N THR A 184 -8.39 -6.47 10.25
CA THR A 184 -8.27 -7.63 9.36
C THR A 184 -9.57 -8.39 9.44
N ALA A 185 -10.29 -8.52 8.33
CA ALA A 185 -11.41 -9.45 8.24
C ALA A 185 -10.84 -10.88 8.39
N ALA A 186 -10.90 -11.43 9.60
CA ALA A 186 -10.73 -12.87 9.77
C ALA A 186 -11.94 -13.57 9.13
N ARG A 187 -11.74 -14.76 8.57
CA ARG A 187 -12.84 -15.53 7.97
C ARG A 187 -13.72 -16.07 9.10
N PRO A 188 -14.95 -15.58 9.30
CA PRO A 188 -15.81 -16.10 10.34
C PRO A 188 -16.10 -17.59 10.07
N ARG A 189 -16.05 -18.42 11.10
CA ARG A 189 -16.37 -19.85 11.02
C ARG A 189 -17.62 -20.10 11.83
N TYR A 190 -18.61 -20.76 11.24
CA TYR A 190 -19.77 -21.21 12.01
C TYR A 190 -19.40 -22.46 12.80
N ASP A 191 -19.59 -22.43 14.12
CA ASP A 191 -19.44 -23.57 15.01
C ASP A 191 -20.82 -24.23 15.16
N GLU A 192 -21.06 -25.31 14.42
CA GLU A 192 -22.32 -26.06 14.47
C GLU A 192 -22.61 -26.64 15.86
N ALA A 193 -21.58 -27.00 16.62
CA ALA A 193 -21.74 -27.58 17.96
C ALA A 193 -22.17 -26.55 19.00
N ARG A 194 -21.79 -25.28 18.82
CA ARG A 194 -22.13 -24.18 19.73
C ARG A 194 -23.24 -23.26 19.20
N GLY A 195 -23.63 -23.40 17.94
CA GLY A 195 -24.62 -22.55 17.28
C GLY A 195 -24.18 -21.09 17.11
N MET A 196 -22.87 -20.80 17.11
CA MET A 196 -22.32 -19.44 17.08
C MET A 196 -21.20 -19.29 16.04
N CYS A 197 -21.00 -18.07 15.52
CA CYS A 197 -19.86 -17.76 14.66
C CYS A 197 -18.61 -17.46 15.48
N PHE A 198 -17.52 -18.19 15.23
CA PHE A 198 -16.18 -17.84 15.68
C PHE A 198 -15.60 -16.74 14.79
N ASP A 199 -15.17 -15.65 15.41
CA ASP A 199 -14.66 -14.43 14.77
C ASP A 199 -13.19 -14.51 14.33
N GLY A 200 -12.58 -15.69 14.47
CA GLY A 200 -11.16 -15.92 14.17
C GLY A 200 -10.20 -15.42 15.25
N LYS A 201 -10.70 -14.98 16.42
CA LYS A 201 -9.88 -14.44 17.51
C LYS A 201 -10.16 -15.17 18.82
N LEU A 202 -9.10 -15.53 19.52
CA LEU A 202 -9.22 -16.16 20.86
C LEU A 202 -9.22 -15.11 21.97
N GLY A 203 -8.23 -14.22 21.94
CA GLY A 203 -8.05 -13.19 22.93
C GLY A 203 -6.73 -12.46 22.78
N ILE A 204 -6.55 -11.46 23.64
CA ILE A 204 -5.28 -10.75 23.86
C ILE A 204 -5.05 -10.81 25.37
N TRP A 205 -3.87 -11.28 25.78
CA TRP A 205 -3.47 -11.34 27.18
C TRP A 205 -2.28 -10.42 27.40
N LEU A 206 -2.45 -9.47 28.33
CA LEU A 206 -1.43 -8.47 28.63
C LEU A 206 -0.46 -9.01 29.69
N PHE A 207 0.84 -8.90 29.43
CA PHE A 207 1.91 -9.15 30.41
C PHE A 207 2.07 -7.92 31.31
N LEU A 208 1.21 -7.80 32.31
CA LEU A 208 1.17 -6.66 33.22
C LEU A 208 1.05 -7.13 34.66
N GLU A 209 1.76 -6.45 35.54
CA GLU A 209 1.57 -6.52 36.99
C GLU A 209 0.94 -5.21 37.45
N PHE A 210 0.03 -5.25 38.42
CA PHE A 210 -0.54 -4.03 38.98
C PHE A 210 0.22 -3.66 40.26
N ALA A 211 1.09 -2.66 40.14
CA ALA A 211 1.87 -2.14 41.26
C ALA A 211 1.30 -0.80 41.75
N PRO A 212 1.27 -0.53 43.06
CA PRO A 212 0.85 0.77 43.58
C PRO A 212 1.82 1.87 43.15
N ALA A 213 1.28 3.02 42.74
CA ALA A 213 2.07 4.17 42.34
C ALA A 213 2.91 4.70 43.52
N ALA A 214 4.24 4.65 43.39
CA ALA A 214 5.17 5.08 44.45
C ALA A 214 5.17 6.60 44.72
N ARG A 215 4.71 7.41 43.76
CA ARG A 215 4.73 8.87 43.84
C ARG A 215 3.40 9.46 43.42
N ASN A 216 3.01 10.54 44.09
CA ASN A 216 1.94 11.43 43.65
C ASN A 216 2.31 12.11 42.33
N SER A 217 1.34 12.25 41.44
CA SER A 217 1.42 13.08 40.24
C SER A 217 0.10 13.79 40.03
N ARG A 218 0.08 14.82 39.17
CA ARG A 218 -1.10 15.67 38.93
C ARG A 218 -2.37 14.90 38.60
N ASN A 219 -2.24 13.77 37.90
CA ASN A 219 -3.38 12.96 37.45
C ASN A 219 -3.44 11.58 38.12
N ARG A 220 -2.60 11.32 39.12
CA ARG A 220 -2.51 10.00 39.76
C ARG A 220 -1.94 10.11 41.19
N PRO A 221 -2.76 9.93 42.24
CA PRO A 221 -2.27 9.87 43.61
C PRO A 221 -1.42 8.62 43.85
N ALA A 222 -0.58 8.67 44.88
CA ALA A 222 0.23 7.56 45.35
C ALA A 222 -0.68 6.44 45.87
N GLY A 223 -0.28 5.19 45.64
CA GLY A 223 -1.08 4.02 45.99
C GLY A 223 -2.09 3.59 44.92
N THR A 224 -2.37 4.39 43.88
CA THR A 224 -3.19 3.93 42.75
C THR A 224 -2.50 2.76 42.04
N LEU A 225 -3.21 1.65 41.82
CA LEU A 225 -2.69 0.50 41.08
C LEU A 225 -2.46 0.87 39.61
N VAL A 226 -1.23 0.67 39.15
CA VAL A 226 -0.79 1.01 37.80
C VAL A 226 -0.24 -0.25 37.15
N PRO A 227 -0.60 -0.51 35.88
CA PRO A 227 0.03 -1.58 35.13
C PRO A 227 1.52 -1.25 34.92
N SER A 228 2.39 -2.04 35.55
CA SER A 228 3.82 -2.07 35.28
C SER A 228 4.15 -3.16 34.26
N LEU A 229 5.09 -2.84 33.37
CA LEU A 229 5.63 -3.79 32.40
C LEU A 229 6.39 -4.88 33.15
N VAL A 230 6.06 -6.14 32.86
CA VAL A 230 6.77 -7.31 33.35
C VAL A 230 7.71 -7.77 32.25
N ASN A 231 8.96 -8.08 32.61
CA ASN A 231 9.86 -8.75 31.67
C ASN A 231 9.36 -10.19 31.46
N VAL A 232 9.09 -10.56 30.22
CA VAL A 232 8.60 -11.90 29.90
C VAL A 232 9.79 -12.85 29.84
N ASP A 233 9.89 -13.73 30.83
CA ASP A 233 10.79 -14.89 30.79
C ASP A 233 10.02 -16.14 30.32
N ALA A 234 10.74 -17.26 30.15
CA ALA A 234 10.14 -18.51 29.67
C ALA A 234 9.07 -19.06 30.64
N ASP A 235 9.26 -18.87 31.95
CA ASP A 235 8.33 -19.36 32.98
C ASP A 235 7.03 -18.53 32.99
N VAL A 236 7.13 -17.21 32.90
CA VAL A 236 6.00 -16.29 32.76
C VAL A 236 5.25 -16.60 31.47
N TYR A 237 5.95 -16.78 30.35
CA TYR A 237 5.31 -17.13 29.08
C TYR A 237 4.55 -18.46 29.19
N ARG A 238 5.20 -19.51 29.70
CA ARG A 238 4.59 -20.83 29.91
C ARG A 238 3.37 -20.75 30.82
N ASN A 239 3.46 -20.00 31.92
CA ASN A 239 2.35 -19.81 32.85
C ASN A 239 1.16 -19.14 32.14
N TYR A 240 1.40 -18.12 31.31
CA TYR A 240 0.36 -17.47 30.52
C TYR A 240 -0.29 -18.44 29.52
N VAL A 241 0.51 -19.26 28.83
CA VAL A 241 -0.04 -20.28 27.92
C VAL A 241 -0.95 -21.25 28.68
N MET A 242 -0.49 -21.76 29.82
CA MET A 242 -1.22 -22.76 30.61
C MET A 242 -2.49 -22.22 31.28
N THR A 243 -2.43 -21.02 31.85
CA THR A 243 -3.50 -20.46 32.68
C THR A 243 -4.46 -19.55 31.92
N ARG A 244 -4.04 -19.02 30.76
CA ARG A 244 -4.84 -18.07 29.98
C ARG A 244 -5.18 -18.58 28.59
N VAL A 245 -4.15 -18.95 27.82
CA VAL A 245 -4.32 -19.30 26.39
C VAL A 245 -5.08 -20.62 26.25
N ILE A 246 -4.63 -21.70 26.89
CA ILE A 246 -5.26 -23.02 26.80
C ILE A 246 -6.73 -22.98 27.26
N PRO A 247 -7.07 -22.36 28.41
CA PRO A 247 -8.48 -22.18 28.79
C PRO A 247 -9.28 -21.38 27.76
N GLY A 248 -8.70 -20.32 27.19
CA GLY A 248 -9.33 -19.53 26.12
C GLY A 248 -9.62 -20.35 24.86
N ILE A 249 -8.67 -21.20 24.45
CA ILE A 249 -8.85 -22.15 23.34
C ILE A 249 -9.99 -23.11 23.65
N LYS A 250 -9.98 -23.76 24.82
CA LYS A 250 -11.05 -24.70 25.20
C LYS A 250 -12.43 -24.04 25.21
N ALA A 251 -12.51 -22.79 25.66
CA ALA A 251 -13.77 -22.06 25.75
C ALA A 251 -14.32 -21.61 24.39
N LYS A 252 -13.47 -21.14 23.47
CA LYS A 252 -13.91 -20.42 22.25
C LYS A 252 -13.53 -21.08 20.94
N PHE A 253 -12.46 -21.87 20.90
CA PHE A 253 -11.95 -22.40 19.63
C PHE A 253 -12.90 -23.48 19.11
N PRO A 254 -13.43 -23.34 17.88
CA PRO A 254 -14.20 -24.38 17.23
C PRO A 254 -13.22 -25.39 16.63
N SER A 255 -13.14 -26.59 17.19
CA SER A 255 -12.35 -27.65 16.59
C SER A 255 -13.18 -28.92 16.46
N ALA A 256 -13.24 -29.44 15.23
CA ALA A 256 -13.79 -30.77 14.96
C ALA A 256 -12.88 -31.88 15.50
N SER A 257 -11.58 -31.60 15.64
CA SER A 257 -10.58 -32.52 16.18
C SER A 257 -10.27 -32.21 17.64
N LYS A 258 -10.00 -33.24 18.45
CA LYS A 258 -9.49 -33.04 19.82
C LYS A 258 -8.04 -32.51 19.86
N ARG A 259 -7.37 -32.51 18.71
CA ARG A 259 -6.00 -32.01 18.55
C ARG A 259 -6.03 -30.55 18.13
N VAL A 260 -5.24 -29.72 18.81
CA VAL A 260 -4.97 -28.33 18.45
C VAL A 260 -3.45 -28.16 18.41
N VAL A 261 -2.93 -27.57 17.34
CA VAL A 261 -1.51 -27.27 17.16
C VAL A 261 -1.29 -25.80 17.54
N LEU A 262 -0.36 -25.55 18.46
CA LEU A 262 0.07 -24.19 18.79
C LEU A 262 1.28 -23.84 17.91
N GLN A 263 1.19 -22.74 17.16
CA GLN A 263 2.29 -22.22 16.38
C GLN A 263 2.76 -20.89 16.96
N HIS A 264 4.04 -20.79 17.27
CA HIS A 264 4.70 -19.58 17.77
C HIS A 264 6.04 -19.38 17.05
N ASP A 265 6.69 -18.23 17.27
CA ASP A 265 8.02 -17.96 16.71
C ASP A 265 9.13 -18.73 17.47
N ASN A 266 10.33 -18.78 16.88
CA ASN A 266 11.48 -19.49 17.44
C ASN A 266 12.28 -18.60 18.42
N ARG A 267 11.61 -17.88 19.31
CA ARG A 267 12.28 -17.16 20.40
C ARG A 267 12.75 -18.13 21.45
N SER A 268 13.88 -17.81 22.08
CA SER A 268 14.43 -18.60 23.19
C SER A 268 13.48 -18.71 24.39
N LEU A 269 12.54 -17.77 24.54
CA LEU A 269 11.52 -17.79 25.60
C LEU A 269 10.44 -18.86 25.38
N ASN A 270 10.30 -19.32 24.14
CA ASN A 270 9.27 -20.29 23.76
C ASN A 270 9.79 -21.74 23.76
N GLN A 271 11.06 -21.96 24.08
CA GLN A 271 11.71 -23.27 24.19
C GLN A 271 11.76 -23.70 25.65
#